data_AF-A0A7R9VQU6-F1
#
_entry.id   AF-A0A7R9VQU6-F1
#
_cell.length_a   1.000
_cell.length_b   1.000
_cell.length_c   1.000
_cell.angle_alpha   90.00
_cell.angle_beta   90.00
_cell.angle_gamma   90.00
#
_symmetry.space_group_name_H-M   'P 1'
#
loop_
_entity.id
_entity.type
_entity.pdbx_description
1 polymer ?
#
loop_
_entity_poly.entity_id
_entity_poly.type
_entity_poly.pdbx_seq_one_letter_code
_entity_poly.pdbx_strand_id
1 'polypeptide(L)'
;DDGGGGDDDGGDGEDFLLRDDGRDLDLRLARLEYTISRRPELLNSVMLRQNPHNVSEWHKRVKIFEGNPTRQILTYTEAVKTVDAAKALGKPHSLWCAFAKFYERHGDVPNARIVFEKATQASFKYVDDLAQVWAEWAEMELRAQNFRAALDLMRRATAVPRRPRRLTPDEERALPVS
;
A
#
# COMPACT_ATOMS: atom_id res chain seq x y z
N ASP A 1 -75.23 -38.78 -37.31
CA ASP A 1 -75.18 -37.55 -36.50
C ASP A 1 -74.17 -37.76 -35.40
N ASP A 2 -72.87 -37.57 -35.65
CA ASP A 2 -72.15 -36.27 -35.83
C ASP A 2 -71.79 -35.70 -34.44
N GLY A 3 -70.55 -35.44 -34.02
CA GLY A 3 -69.17 -35.58 -34.55
C GLY A 3 -68.21 -35.75 -33.34
N GLY A 4 -67.01 -36.33 -33.46
CA GLY A 4 -65.77 -35.61 -33.85
C GLY A 4 -65.44 -34.51 -32.83
N GLY A 5 -64.46 -34.59 -31.94
CA GLY A 5 -63.03 -34.86 -32.16
C GLY A 5 -62.23 -33.59 -31.78
N GLY A 6 -61.02 -33.75 -31.22
CA GLY A 6 -60.02 -32.68 -31.07
C GLY A 6 -59.82 -32.18 -29.63
N ASP A 7 -58.82 -32.68 -28.90
CA ASP A 7 -57.44 -32.13 -28.85
C ASP A 7 -57.42 -30.90 -27.92
N ASP A 8 -57.05 -31.02 -26.64
CA ASP A 8 -55.65 -30.94 -26.17
C ASP A 8 -54.81 -30.00 -27.04
N ASP A 9 -54.95 -28.69 -26.85
CA ASP A 9 -53.86 -27.73 -27.02
C ASP A 9 -54.21 -26.38 -26.41
N GLY A 10 -53.19 -25.70 -25.88
CA GLY A 10 -53.30 -24.31 -25.43
C GLY A 10 -52.85 -24.09 -24.00
N GLY A 11 -51.69 -24.66 -23.66
CA GLY A 11 -51.06 -24.54 -22.35
C GLY A 11 -50.96 -23.10 -21.84
N ASP A 12 -51.21 -22.96 -20.54
CA ASP A 12 -50.38 -22.33 -19.51
C ASP A 12 -49.10 -21.61 -19.99
N GLY A 13 -49.26 -20.69 -20.95
CA GLY A 13 -48.19 -19.86 -21.50
C GLY A 13 -47.98 -18.55 -20.75
N GLU A 14 -48.83 -18.24 -19.75
CA GLU A 14 -48.82 -16.94 -19.08
C GLU A 14 -48.09 -16.94 -17.72
N ASP A 15 -47.68 -18.11 -17.20
CA ASP A 15 -47.01 -18.23 -15.90
C ASP A 15 -45.49 -18.45 -15.99
N PHE A 16 -44.94 -18.62 -17.19
CA PHE A 16 -43.49 -18.78 -17.39
C PHE A 16 -42.72 -17.47 -17.25
N LEU A 17 -43.33 -16.33 -17.60
CA LEU A 17 -42.69 -15.01 -17.55
C LEU A 17 -42.86 -14.29 -16.20
N LEU A 18 -43.78 -14.74 -15.35
CA LEU A 18 -44.04 -14.17 -14.02
C LEU A 18 -43.48 -15.01 -12.87
N ARG A 19 -42.95 -16.21 -13.16
CA ARG A 19 -41.96 -16.89 -12.33
C ARG A 19 -40.59 -16.21 -12.45
N ASP A 20 -40.55 -14.92 -12.14
CA ASP A 20 -39.32 -14.30 -11.61
C ASP A 20 -39.14 -14.89 -10.20
N ASP A 21 -38.80 -16.18 -10.17
CA ASP A 21 -38.56 -16.95 -8.98
C ASP A 21 -37.53 -16.15 -8.20
N GLY A 22 -37.82 -15.72 -6.96
CA GLY A 22 -36.90 -14.88 -6.17
C GLY A 22 -35.43 -15.35 -6.13
N ARG A 23 -35.15 -16.60 -6.53
CA ARG A 23 -33.82 -17.14 -6.85
C ARG A 23 -33.06 -16.41 -7.97
N ASP A 24 -33.69 -15.98 -9.07
CA ASP A 24 -32.99 -15.20 -10.11
C ASP A 24 -32.67 -13.79 -9.59
N LEU A 25 -33.61 -13.18 -8.85
CA LEU A 25 -33.36 -11.93 -8.13
C LEU A 25 -32.22 -12.08 -7.12
N ASP A 26 -32.21 -13.14 -6.30
CA ASP A 26 -31.16 -13.44 -5.32
C ASP A 26 -29.81 -13.68 -6.00
N LEU A 27 -29.78 -14.39 -7.13
CA LEU A 27 -28.55 -14.60 -7.91
C LEU A 27 -28.02 -13.29 -8.49
N ARG A 28 -28.90 -12.44 -9.02
CA ARG A 28 -28.56 -11.10 -9.52
C ARG A 28 -28.09 -10.18 -8.39
N LEU A 29 -28.74 -10.23 -7.23
CA LEU A 29 -28.34 -9.49 -6.03
C LEU A 29 -26.97 -9.96 -5.53
N ALA A 30 -26.73 -11.26 -5.41
CA ALA A 30 -25.42 -11.81 -5.03
C ALA A 30 -24.31 -11.40 -6.01
N ARG A 31 -24.60 -11.39 -7.33
CA ARG A 31 -23.66 -10.91 -8.35
C ARG A 31 -23.40 -9.40 -8.24
N LEU A 32 -24.44 -8.61 -7.97
CA LEU A 32 -24.32 -7.17 -7.76
C LEU A 32 -23.51 -6.86 -6.51
N GLU A 33 -23.82 -7.50 -5.38
CA GLU A 33 -23.08 -7.40 -4.13
C GLU A 33 -21.60 -7.75 -4.35
N TYR A 34 -21.30 -8.87 -5.01
CA TYR A 34 -19.93 -9.24 -5.34
C TYR A 34 -19.20 -8.16 -6.16
N THR A 35 -19.88 -7.56 -7.14
CA THR A 35 -19.30 -6.51 -8.00
C THR A 35 -19.10 -5.21 -7.22
N ILE A 36 -20.04 -4.85 -6.35
CA ILE A 36 -19.98 -3.66 -5.49
C ILE A 36 -18.83 -3.81 -4.48
N SER A 37 -18.69 -4.97 -3.84
CA SER A 37 -17.60 -5.25 -2.89
C SER A 37 -16.21 -5.12 -3.53
N ARG A 38 -16.10 -5.42 -4.83
CA ARG A 38 -14.82 -5.40 -5.56
C ARG A 38 -14.49 -4.08 -6.26
N ARG A 39 -15.48 -3.19 -6.39
CA ARG A 39 -15.34 -1.87 -7.02
C ARG A 39 -14.21 -1.02 -6.41
N PRO A 40 -14.04 -0.93 -5.08
CA PRO A 40 -12.97 -0.11 -4.48
C PRO A 40 -11.57 -0.61 -4.86
N GLU A 41 -11.36 -1.93 -4.90
CA GLU A 41 -10.09 -2.55 -5.28
C GLU A 41 -9.74 -2.26 -6.75
N LEU A 42 -10.74 -2.40 -7.65
CA LEU A 42 -10.55 -2.15 -9.08
C LEU A 42 -10.27 -0.68 -9.37
N LEU A 43 -11.04 0.24 -8.76
CA LEU A 43 -10.86 1.67 -8.94
C LEU A 43 -9.46 2.09 -8.46
N ASN A 44 -9.05 1.64 -7.27
CA ASN A 44 -7.72 1.92 -6.73
C ASN A 44 -6.61 1.36 -7.64
N SER A 45 -6.79 0.15 -8.19
CA SER A 45 -5.86 -0.45 -9.15
C SER A 45 -5.72 0.37 -10.43
N VAL A 46 -6.81 0.97 -10.93
CA VAL A 46 -6.77 1.87 -12.09
C VAL A 46 -6.03 3.17 -11.74
N MET A 47 -6.32 3.76 -10.57
CA MET A 47 -5.66 4.99 -10.12
C MET A 47 -4.14 4.82 -9.95
N LEU A 48 -3.71 3.67 -9.42
CA LEU A 48 -2.28 3.35 -9.29
C LEU A 48 -1.62 3.04 -10.63
N ARG A 49 -2.33 2.50 -11.62
CA ARG A 49 -1.82 2.35 -12.99
C ARG A 49 -1.64 3.69 -13.69
N GLN A 50 -2.55 4.63 -13.45
CA GLN A 50 -2.44 5.99 -13.99
C GLN A 50 -1.28 6.73 -13.33
N ASN A 51 -1.18 6.67 -12.00
CA ASN A 51 -0.15 7.37 -11.23
C ASN A 51 0.46 6.45 -10.15
N PRO A 52 1.48 5.65 -10.49
CA PRO A 52 2.13 4.73 -9.55
C PRO A 52 2.81 5.41 -8.37
N HIS A 53 3.16 6.69 -8.50
CA HIS A 53 3.86 7.45 -7.47
C HIS A 53 2.92 8.23 -6.53
N ASN A 54 1.60 8.00 -6.59
CA ASN A 54 0.64 8.65 -5.70
C ASN A 54 0.56 7.94 -4.34
N VAL A 55 1.16 8.55 -3.32
CA VAL A 55 1.26 7.98 -1.97
C VAL A 55 -0.11 7.81 -1.31
N SER A 56 -1.02 8.77 -1.51
CA SER A 56 -2.35 8.74 -0.91
C SER A 56 -3.17 7.54 -1.39
N GLU A 57 -3.01 7.16 -2.66
CA GLU A 57 -3.73 6.02 -3.23
C GLU A 57 -3.20 4.68 -2.74
N TRP A 58 -1.89 4.57 -2.48
CA TRP A 58 -1.31 3.41 -1.82
C TRP A 58 -1.84 3.23 -0.39
N HIS A 59 -1.98 4.30 0.38
CA HIS A 59 -2.60 4.24 1.72
C HIS A 59 -4.06 3.78 1.66
N LYS A 60 -4.84 4.27 0.69
CA LYS A 60 -6.21 3.78 0.47
C LYS A 60 -6.23 2.29 0.14
N ARG A 61 -5.29 1.80 -0.68
CA ARG A 61 -5.19 0.38 -1.02
C ARG A 61 -4.96 -0.49 0.21
N VAL A 62 -4.07 -0.07 1.09
CA VAL A 62 -3.82 -0.78 2.35
C VAL A 62 -5.10 -0.83 3.19
N LYS A 63 -5.83 0.29 3.28
CA LYS A 63 -7.10 0.35 4.00
C LYS A 63 -8.18 -0.55 3.38
N ILE A 64 -8.21 -0.70 2.06
CA ILE A 64 -9.12 -1.64 1.38
C ILE A 64 -8.81 -3.10 1.80
N PHE A 65 -7.54 -3.42 2.04
CA PHE A 65 -7.11 -4.75 2.52
C PHE A 65 -7.05 -4.87 4.04
N GLU A 66 -7.71 -3.97 4.78
CA GLU A 66 -7.88 -4.06 6.22
C GLU A 66 -8.56 -5.40 6.57
N GLY A 67 -7.92 -6.21 7.42
CA GLY A 67 -8.35 -7.58 7.75
C GLY A 67 -7.55 -8.72 7.08
N ASN A 68 -6.73 -8.44 6.05
CA ASN A 68 -5.80 -9.42 5.48
C ASN A 68 -4.34 -8.94 5.61
N PRO A 69 -3.61 -9.36 6.66
CA PRO A 69 -2.23 -8.93 6.90
C PRO A 69 -1.28 -9.22 5.73
N THR A 70 -1.42 -10.38 5.08
CA THR A 70 -0.56 -10.81 3.97
C THR A 70 -0.71 -9.86 2.77
N ARG A 71 -1.95 -9.48 2.42
CA ARG A 71 -2.20 -8.53 1.33
C ARG A 71 -1.69 -7.13 1.65
N GLN A 72 -1.79 -6.69 2.90
CA GLN A 72 -1.25 -5.39 3.33
C GLN A 72 0.27 -5.34 3.20
N ILE A 73 0.98 -6.39 3.65
CA ILE A 73 2.45 -6.49 3.52
C ILE A 73 2.87 -6.45 2.06
N LEU A 74 2.19 -7.23 1.21
CA LEU A 74 2.47 -7.25 -0.23
C LEU A 74 2.24 -5.86 -0.86
N THR A 75 1.15 -5.20 -0.49
CA THR A 75 0.82 -3.85 -0.98
C THR A 75 1.87 -2.83 -0.55
N TYR A 76 2.32 -2.83 0.71
CA TYR A 76 3.39 -1.95 1.18
C TYR A 76 4.71 -2.22 0.47
N THR A 77 5.05 -3.50 0.25
CA THR A 77 6.27 -3.90 -0.44
C THR A 77 6.26 -3.46 -1.90
N GLU A 78 5.12 -3.57 -2.58
CA GLU A 78 4.91 -3.02 -3.93
C GLU A 78 4.99 -1.50 -3.93
N ALA A 79 4.35 -0.83 -2.98
CA ALA A 79 4.35 0.63 -2.87
C ALA A 79 5.76 1.18 -2.72
N VAL A 80 6.56 0.61 -1.82
CA VAL A 80 7.93 1.04 -1.57
C VAL A 80 8.85 0.81 -2.78
N LYS A 81 8.62 -0.25 -3.57
CA LYS A 81 9.40 -0.52 -4.78
C LYS A 81 9.01 0.37 -5.96
N THR A 82 7.76 0.80 -6.02
CA THR A 82 7.20 1.52 -7.17
C THR A 82 7.25 3.04 -7.00
N VAL A 83 7.18 3.53 -5.76
CA VAL A 83 7.17 4.96 -5.45
C VAL A 83 8.59 5.51 -5.51
N ASP A 84 8.86 6.29 -6.55
CA ASP A 84 10.05 7.13 -6.65
C ASP A 84 9.79 8.43 -5.86
N ALA A 85 10.61 8.69 -4.84
CA ALA A 85 10.46 9.87 -3.99
C ALA A 85 10.65 11.20 -4.74
N ALA A 86 11.35 11.22 -5.88
CA ALA A 86 11.52 12.43 -6.68
C ALA A 86 10.23 12.81 -7.42
N LYS A 87 9.43 11.82 -7.82
CA LYS A 87 8.19 11.97 -8.60
C LYS A 87 6.94 11.80 -7.76
N ALA A 88 7.09 11.49 -6.48
CA ALA A 88 5.98 11.17 -5.62
C ALA A 88 5.06 12.37 -5.40
N LEU A 89 3.76 12.11 -5.54
CA LEU A 89 2.71 13.04 -5.16
C LEU A 89 2.30 12.71 -3.72
N GLY A 90 2.69 13.57 -2.78
CA GLY A 90 2.45 13.40 -1.35
C GLY A 90 3.74 13.22 -0.55
N LYS A 91 3.66 12.46 0.55
CA LYS A 91 4.72 12.29 1.53
C LYS A 91 5.26 10.85 1.50
N PRO A 92 6.34 10.54 0.76
CA PRO A 92 6.86 9.16 0.63
C PRO A 92 7.23 8.53 1.97
N HIS A 93 7.77 9.32 2.92
CA HIS A 93 8.10 8.84 4.26
C HIS A 93 6.89 8.23 4.98
N SER A 94 5.67 8.73 4.71
CA SER A 94 4.46 8.22 5.36
C SER A 94 4.19 6.75 5.04
N LEU A 95 4.57 6.25 3.84
CA LEU A 95 4.42 4.83 3.50
C LEU A 95 5.35 3.96 4.35
N TRP A 96 6.60 4.40 4.50
CA TRP A 96 7.59 3.72 5.34
C TRP A 96 7.16 3.71 6.80
N CYS A 97 6.74 4.86 7.34
CA CYS A 97 6.27 4.95 8.73
C CYS A 97 5.02 4.08 8.94
N ALA A 98 4.06 4.09 8.01
CA ALA A 98 2.87 3.25 8.11
C ALA A 98 3.19 1.76 8.00
N PHE A 99 4.15 1.38 7.17
CA PHE A 99 4.59 -0.01 7.03
C PHE A 99 5.27 -0.52 8.30
N ALA A 100 6.12 0.29 8.92
CA ALA A 100 6.75 -0.06 10.19
C ALA A 100 5.72 -0.13 11.34
N LYS A 101 4.79 0.84 11.43
CA LYS A 101 3.67 0.82 12.39
C LYS A 101 2.75 -0.38 12.18
N PHE A 102 2.62 -0.89 10.96
CA PHE A 102 1.91 -2.13 10.70
C PHE A 102 2.60 -3.32 11.37
N TYR A 103 3.91 -3.50 11.20
CA TYR A 103 4.66 -4.56 11.91
C TYR A 103 4.63 -4.39 13.43
N GLU A 104 4.76 -3.15 13.92
CA GLU A 104 4.67 -2.84 15.35
C GLU A 104 3.32 -3.28 15.94
N ARG A 105 2.20 -3.00 15.26
CA ARG A 105 0.85 -3.44 15.69
C ARG A 105 0.68 -4.95 15.72
N HIS A 106 1.43 -5.67 14.88
CA HIS A 106 1.46 -7.13 14.87
C HIS A 106 2.46 -7.73 15.87
N GLY A 107 3.15 -6.90 16.67
CA GLY A 107 4.12 -7.33 17.67
C GLY A 107 5.52 -7.65 17.12
N ASP A 108 5.77 -7.37 15.85
CA ASP A 108 7.02 -7.70 15.16
C ASP A 108 7.94 -6.47 15.07
N VAL A 109 8.48 -6.10 16.23
CA VAL A 109 9.46 -5.01 16.34
C VAL A 109 10.75 -5.27 15.53
N PRO A 110 11.31 -6.51 15.48
CA PRO A 110 12.49 -6.79 14.66
C PRO A 110 12.29 -6.48 13.17
N ASN A 111 11.18 -6.89 12.57
CA ASN A 111 10.91 -6.57 11.16
C ASN A 111 10.62 -5.08 10.95
N ALA A 112 9.98 -4.41 11.92
CA ALA A 112 9.82 -2.96 11.87
C ALA A 112 11.17 -2.22 11.81
N ARG A 113 12.19 -2.67 12.56
CA ARG A 113 13.56 -2.12 12.49
C ARG A 113 14.18 -2.25 11.09
N ILE A 114 14.03 -3.42 10.46
CA ILE A 114 14.54 -3.66 9.10
C ILE A 114 13.85 -2.73 8.09
N VAL A 115 12.54 -2.50 8.26
CA VAL A 115 11.80 -1.55 7.41
C VAL A 115 12.33 -0.13 7.59
N PHE A 116 12.54 0.31 8.83
CA PHE A 116 13.09 1.64 9.10
C PHE A 116 14.53 1.80 8.60
N GLU A 117 15.38 0.80 8.75
CA GLU A 117 16.74 0.82 8.22
C GLU A 117 16.72 0.98 6.69
N LYS A 118 15.89 0.22 5.99
CA LYS A 118 15.69 0.39 4.54
C LYS A 118 15.12 1.77 4.19
N ALA A 119 14.23 2.30 5.00
CA ALA A 119 13.69 3.64 4.81
C ALA A 119 14.79 4.71 4.92
N THR A 120 15.75 4.59 5.84
CA THR A 120 16.85 5.56 5.97
C THR A 120 17.81 5.56 4.77
N GLN A 121 17.87 4.45 4.03
CA GLN A 121 18.65 4.32 2.80
C GLN A 121 17.89 4.79 1.54
N ALA A 122 16.57 4.99 1.66
CA ALA A 122 15.77 5.50 0.56
C ALA A 122 16.12 6.96 0.28
N SER A 123 16.24 7.31 -1.00
CA SER A 123 16.48 8.69 -1.42
C SER A 123 15.20 9.48 -1.23
N PHE A 124 15.14 10.39 -0.24
CA PHE A 124 14.05 11.35 -0.11
C PHE A 124 14.41 12.68 -0.77
N LYS A 125 13.40 13.40 -1.26
CA LYS A 125 13.59 14.74 -1.84
C LYS A 125 13.91 15.77 -0.77
N TYR A 126 13.26 15.67 0.40
CA TYR A 126 13.42 16.61 1.50
C TYR A 126 14.12 15.95 2.68
N VAL A 127 15.03 16.68 3.32
CA VAL A 127 15.72 16.22 4.53
C VAL A 127 14.72 16.05 5.69
N ASP A 128 13.68 16.88 5.73
CA ASP A 128 12.60 16.78 6.71
C ASP A 128 11.89 15.42 6.66
N ASP A 129 11.71 14.84 5.47
CA ASP A 129 11.11 13.51 5.31
C ASP A 129 11.97 12.44 5.99
N LEU A 130 13.29 12.50 5.81
CA LEU A 130 14.23 11.60 6.46
C LEU A 130 14.23 11.80 7.99
N ALA A 131 14.21 13.05 8.45
CA ALA A 131 14.15 13.36 9.88
C ALA A 131 12.89 12.76 10.54
N GLN A 132 11.75 12.78 9.85
CA GLN A 132 10.52 12.14 10.34
C GLN A 132 10.66 10.62 10.44
N VAL A 133 11.33 9.95 9.49
CA VAL A 133 11.60 8.51 9.58
C VAL A 133 12.44 8.18 10.81
N TRP A 134 13.51 8.95 11.08
CA TRP A 134 14.35 8.76 12.26
C TRP A 134 13.59 9.00 13.57
N ALA A 135 12.75 10.04 13.62
CA ALA A 135 11.92 10.34 14.78
C ALA A 135 10.95 9.20 15.09
N GLU A 136 10.23 8.73 14.07
CA GLU A 136 9.27 7.62 14.20
C GLU A 136 9.94 6.30 14.61
N TRP A 137 11.15 6.03 14.11
CA TRP A 137 11.91 4.86 14.54
C TRP A 137 12.32 4.97 16.02
N ALA A 138 12.79 6.13 16.48
CA ALA A 138 13.10 6.29 17.91
C ALA A 138 11.85 6.18 18.79
N GLU A 139 10.71 6.74 18.36
CA GLU A 139 9.45 6.57 19.09
C GLU A 139 9.03 5.11 19.22
N MET A 140 9.20 4.31 18.17
CA MET A 140 8.97 2.86 18.22
C MET A 140 9.87 2.18 19.25
N GLU A 141 11.17 2.51 19.28
CA GLU A 141 12.11 1.94 20.26
C GLU A 141 11.75 2.34 21.71
N LEU A 142 11.27 3.57 21.91
CA LEU A 142 10.78 4.05 23.20
C LEU A 142 9.53 3.28 23.65
N ARG A 143 8.57 3.03 22.74
CA ARG A 143 7.39 2.19 23.02
C ARG A 143 7.76 0.75 23.33
N ALA A 144 8.79 0.21 22.67
CA ALA A 144 9.33 -1.11 22.94
C ALA A 144 10.25 -1.18 24.18
N GLN A 145 10.35 -0.11 24.98
CA GLN A 145 11.19 0.01 26.18
C GLN A 145 12.71 -0.14 25.93
N ASN A 146 13.16 0.04 24.70
CA ASN A 146 14.57 -0.08 24.29
C ASN A 146 15.28 1.28 24.29
N PHE A 147 15.34 1.93 25.46
CA PHE A 147 15.89 3.29 25.60
C PHE A 147 17.35 3.43 25.12
N ARG A 148 18.18 2.40 25.33
CA ARG A 148 19.59 2.40 24.86
C ARG A 148 19.66 2.44 23.33
N ALA A 149 18.87 1.61 22.66
CA ALA A 149 18.81 1.59 21.21
C ALA A 149 18.29 2.92 20.65
N ALA A 150 17.26 3.50 21.27
CA ALA A 150 16.74 4.82 20.89
C ALA A 150 17.79 5.93 21.00
N LEU A 151 18.60 5.93 22.06
CA LEU A 151 19.70 6.89 22.25
C LEU A 151 20.78 6.74 21.17
N ASP A 152 21.22 5.50 20.91
CA ASP A 152 22.23 5.25 19.89
C ASP A 152 21.72 5.58 18.48
N LEU A 153 20.43 5.35 18.24
CA LEU A 153 19.75 5.73 17.01
C LEU A 153 19.75 7.25 16.82
N MET A 154 19.36 8.01 17.85
CA MET A 154 19.35 9.47 17.79
C MET A 154 20.75 10.07 17.66
N ARG A 155 21.76 9.46 18.29
CA ARG A 155 23.17 9.82 18.07
C ARG A 155 23.61 9.63 16.63
N ARG A 156 23.16 8.57 15.96
CA ARG A 156 23.44 8.34 14.53
C ARG A 156 22.71 9.36 13.66
N ALA A 157 21.43 9.63 13.93
CA ALA A 157 20.63 10.59 13.17
C ALA A 157 21.19 12.02 13.25
N THR A 158 21.74 12.40 14.40
CA THR A 158 22.33 13.73 14.65
C THR A 158 23.83 13.79 14.39
N ALA A 159 24.44 12.68 13.98
CA ALA A 159 25.86 12.66 13.67
C ALA A 159 26.13 13.59 12.48
N VAL A 160 27.06 14.54 12.66
CA VAL A 160 27.47 15.44 11.60
C VAL A 160 28.05 14.60 10.44
N PRO A 161 27.57 14.78 9.20
CA PRO A 161 28.15 14.10 8.05
C PRO A 161 29.64 14.38 8.01
N ARG A 162 30.45 13.32 7.91
CA ARG A 162 31.90 13.49 7.74
C ARG A 162 32.12 14.37 6.51
N ARG A 163 32.64 15.59 6.72
CA ARG A 163 32.96 16.48 5.61
C ARG A 163 33.89 15.71 4.67
N PRO A 164 33.61 15.62 3.36
CA PRO A 164 34.60 15.11 2.44
C PRO A 164 35.85 15.97 2.60
N ARG A 165 37.00 15.32 2.76
CA ARG A 165 38.30 15.99 2.82
C ARG A 165 38.37 16.90 1.60
N ARG A 166 38.41 18.23 1.83
CA ARG A 166 38.73 19.15 0.75
C ARG A 166 40.14 18.79 0.30
N LEU A 167 40.28 18.35 -0.93
CA LEU A 167 41.58 18.21 -1.57
C LEU A 167 42.28 19.56 -1.47
N THR A 168 43.55 19.56 -1.07
CA THR A 168 44.32 20.80 -1.13
C THR A 168 44.58 21.14 -2.60
N PRO A 169 44.79 22.42 -2.96
CA PRO A 169 45.11 22.81 -4.34
C PRO A 169 46.31 22.05 -4.93
N ASP A 170 47.23 21.59 -4.08
CA ASP A 170 48.38 20.76 -4.48
C ASP A 170 47.98 19.32 -4.87
N GLU A 171 46.96 18.74 -4.20
CA GLU A 171 46.42 17.41 -4.52
C GLU A 171 45.59 17.42 -5.82
N GLU A 172 44.87 18.52 -6.11
CA GLU A 172 44.15 18.71 -7.38
C GLU A 172 45.10 18.82 -8.58
N ARG A 173 46.25 19.47 -8.41
CA ARG A 173 47.30 19.58 -9.44
C ARG A 173 48.04 18.27 -9.71
N ALA A 174 48.02 17.33 -8.76
CA ALA A 174 48.68 16.03 -8.88
C ALA A 174 47.80 14.97 -9.56
N LEU A 175 46.56 15.30 -9.95
CA LEU A 175 45.71 14.39 -10.70
C LEU A 175 46.26 14.19 -12.12
N PRO A 176 46.40 12.94 -12.59
CA PRO A 176 46.83 12.68 -13.95
C PRO A 176 45.75 13.20 -14.91
N VAL A 177 46.13 14.19 -15.72
CA VAL A 177 45.29 14.68 -16.83
C VAL A 177 45.08 13.51 -17.79
N SER A 178 43.82 13.07 -17.96
CA SER A 178 43.42 12.12 -19.01
C SER A 178 43.08 12.83 -20.30
#